data_AF-E8R722-F1
#
_entry.id   AF-E8R722-F1
#
_cell.length_a   1.000
_cell.length_b   1.000
_cell.length_c   1.000
_cell.angle_alpha   90.00
_cell.angle_beta   90.00
_cell.angle_gamma   90.00
#
_symmetry.space_group_name_H-M   'P 1'
#
loop_
_entity.id
_entity.type
_entity.pdbx_description
1 polymer ?
#
loop_
_entity_poly.entity_id
_entity_poly.type
_entity_poly.pdbx_seq_one_letter_code
_entity_poly.pdbx_strand_id
1 'polypeptide(L)'
;MPTIKTRVVTILYLLIQGARLKQHPGNMYREVWVLDKWSIPFKEGCLEVRRKGDSLEVRGGNFTIELRPRVISVDGSTGISIEGIYGSRRKVIYIRYEGIKTLDHCNEKIEEVDLGDYIVKSTYLFTGSYITIITPGYLLVDYVVITDDSAAVVVQGKRSTYFEESGRRVTIYVV
;
A
#
# COMPACT_ATOMS: atom_id res chain seq x y z
N MET A 1 19.52 -17.67 -36.46
CA MET A 1 18.65 -17.17 -35.37
C MET A 1 18.87 -18.05 -34.14
N PRO A 2 19.61 -17.60 -33.11
CA PRO A 2 19.84 -18.41 -31.94
C PRO A 2 18.94 -18.00 -30.77
N THR A 3 18.26 -19.00 -30.25
CA THR A 3 17.51 -19.07 -28.99
C THR A 3 18.46 -18.92 -27.80
N ILE A 4 18.23 -17.95 -26.92
CA ILE A 4 19.01 -17.80 -25.68
C ILE A 4 18.31 -18.59 -24.56
N LYS A 5 19.00 -19.64 -24.12
CA LYS A 5 18.67 -20.48 -22.95
C LYS A 5 19.01 -19.71 -21.67
N THR A 6 18.01 -19.33 -20.88
CA THR A 6 18.23 -18.81 -19.53
C THR A 6 18.42 -20.00 -18.58
N ARG A 7 19.64 -20.15 -18.05
CA ARG A 7 19.99 -21.18 -17.06
C ARG A 7 19.45 -20.78 -15.69
N VAL A 8 18.61 -21.68 -15.17
CA VAL A 8 18.30 -21.83 -13.74
C VAL A 8 19.59 -22.22 -13.00
N VAL A 9 19.91 -21.51 -11.92
CA VAL A 9 20.81 -22.01 -10.88
C VAL A 9 20.10 -21.84 -9.53
N THR A 10 19.52 -22.94 -9.07
CA THR A 10 19.06 -23.12 -7.70
C THR A 10 20.27 -23.39 -6.82
N ILE A 11 20.46 -22.63 -5.74
CA ILE A 11 21.21 -23.10 -4.57
C ILE A 11 20.37 -22.78 -3.32
N LEU A 12 19.92 -23.89 -2.72
CA LEU A 12 19.32 -24.05 -1.40
C LEU A 12 20.38 -23.75 -0.32
N TYR A 13 20.08 -22.99 0.74
CA TYR A 13 20.30 -23.40 2.15
C TYR A 13 20.03 -22.29 3.20
N LEU A 14 19.16 -22.66 4.16
CA LEU A 14 19.10 -22.36 5.61
C LEU A 14 18.77 -20.95 6.15
N LEU A 15 17.61 -20.92 6.83
CA LEU A 15 17.32 -20.28 8.11
C LEU A 15 18.55 -20.09 9.03
N ILE A 16 18.66 -18.91 9.64
CA ILE A 16 18.74 -18.66 11.11
C ILE A 16 19.18 -17.20 11.34
N GLN A 17 18.62 -16.63 12.40
CA GLN A 17 18.85 -15.32 12.99
C GLN A 17 20.31 -14.86 13.09
N GLY A 18 20.51 -13.54 13.00
CA GLY A 18 21.73 -12.87 13.49
C GLY A 18 22.34 -11.92 12.48
N ALA A 19 22.25 -10.63 12.78
CA ALA A 19 22.96 -9.57 12.06
C ALA A 19 24.46 -9.89 11.92
N ARG A 20 25.02 -9.67 10.71
CA ARG A 20 26.46 -9.45 10.52
C ARG A 20 26.68 -8.55 9.30
N LEU A 21 26.87 -7.26 9.58
CA LEU A 21 27.38 -6.29 8.61
C LEU A 21 28.83 -6.68 8.24
N LYS A 22 29.07 -6.99 6.96
CA LYS A 22 30.42 -6.90 6.39
C LYS A 22 30.55 -5.54 5.72
N GLN A 23 31.31 -4.64 6.34
CA GLN A 23 31.75 -3.40 5.68
C GLN A 23 32.87 -3.75 4.70
N HIS A 24 32.66 -3.47 3.42
CA HIS A 24 33.73 -3.31 2.44
C HIS A 24 33.83 -1.82 2.09
N PRO A 25 35.02 -1.19 2.14
CA PRO A 25 35.17 0.21 1.80
C PRO A 25 35.38 0.37 0.28
N GLY A 26 34.50 1.13 -0.38
CA GLY A 26 34.74 1.64 -1.74
C GLY A 26 33.54 1.52 -2.68
N ASN A 27 33.01 2.68 -3.10
CA ASN A 27 31.94 2.93 -4.09
C ASN A 27 30.54 2.36 -3.74
N MET A 28 29.55 3.22 -3.47
CA MET A 28 28.73 4.00 -4.44
C MET A 28 27.69 3.10 -5.14
N TYR A 29 26.43 3.54 -5.07
CA TYR A 29 25.16 2.84 -5.34
C TYR A 29 24.62 2.02 -4.17
N ARG A 30 23.73 2.65 -3.38
CA ARG A 30 22.72 1.93 -2.60
C ARG A 30 21.70 1.38 -3.59
N GLU A 31 21.92 0.17 -4.09
CA GLU A 31 20.83 -0.65 -4.60
C GLU A 31 19.89 -0.96 -3.43
N VAL A 32 18.80 -0.20 -3.35
CA VAL A 32 17.68 -0.56 -2.48
C VAL A 32 16.99 -1.72 -3.19
N TRP A 33 17.26 -2.94 -2.74
CA TRP A 33 16.48 -4.11 -3.13
C TRP A 33 15.01 -3.80 -2.83
N VAL A 34 14.19 -3.68 -3.88
CA VAL A 34 12.74 -3.61 -3.73
C VAL A 34 12.31 -5.01 -3.31
N LEU A 35 12.33 -5.22 -2.00
CA LEU A 35 11.95 -6.46 -1.34
C LEU A 35 10.43 -6.58 -1.45
N ASP A 36 10.05 -7.52 -2.30
CA ASP A 36 8.77 -8.17 -2.44
C ASP A 36 7.59 -7.30 -2.94
N LYS A 37 6.96 -7.82 -3.99
CA LYS A 37 5.75 -7.30 -4.61
C LYS A 37 4.68 -8.36 -4.44
N TRP A 38 3.56 -8.01 -3.85
CA TRP A 38 2.45 -8.93 -3.67
C TRP A 38 1.28 -8.53 -4.55
N SER A 39 0.57 -9.52 -5.08
CA SER A 39 -0.69 -9.31 -5.79
C SER A 39 -1.83 -9.63 -4.84
N ILE A 40 -2.58 -8.60 -4.43
CA ILE A 40 -3.78 -8.75 -3.61
C ILE A 40 -4.99 -8.83 -4.54
N PRO A 41 -5.87 -9.85 -4.42
CA PRO A 41 -7.03 -9.97 -5.28
C PRO A 41 -7.98 -8.79 -5.08
N PHE A 42 -8.50 -8.23 -6.18
CA PHE A 42 -9.45 -7.13 -6.16
C PHE A 42 -10.33 -7.20 -7.40
N LYS A 43 -11.66 -7.25 -7.24
CA LYS A 43 -12.60 -7.59 -8.32
C LYS A 43 -12.16 -8.87 -9.04
N GLU A 44 -12.19 -8.87 -10.38
CA GLU A 44 -11.71 -9.96 -11.23
C GLU A 44 -10.17 -9.99 -11.37
N GLY A 45 -9.49 -8.91 -11.00
CA GLY A 45 -8.05 -8.74 -11.15
C GLY A 45 -7.29 -8.77 -9.82
N CYS A 46 -6.27 -7.93 -9.72
CA CYS A 46 -5.51 -7.68 -8.50
C CYS A 46 -5.04 -6.22 -8.43
N LEU A 47 -4.68 -5.80 -7.21
CA LEU A 47 -3.81 -4.65 -6.96
C LEU A 47 -2.44 -5.14 -6.53
N GLU A 48 -1.42 -4.33 -6.79
CA GLU A 48 -0.06 -4.60 -6.33
C GLU A 48 0.20 -3.89 -5.01
N VAL A 49 0.80 -4.60 -4.06
CA VAL A 49 1.25 -4.06 -2.78
C VAL A 49 2.77 -4.08 -2.74
N ARG A 50 3.36 -2.99 -2.26
CA ARG A 50 4.81 -2.85 -2.11
C ARG A 50 5.15 -2.18 -0.79
N ARG A 51 6.11 -2.75 -0.04
CA ARG A 51 6.73 -2.08 1.10
C ARG A 51 8.01 -1.39 0.63
N LYS A 52 8.18 -0.11 0.96
CA LYS A 52 9.39 0.68 0.63
C LYS A 52 9.93 1.33 1.91
N GLY A 53 10.73 0.58 2.66
CA GLY A 53 11.18 1.00 3.99
C GLY A 53 9.99 1.17 4.94
N ASP A 54 9.73 2.40 5.35
CA ASP A 54 8.65 2.75 6.28
C ASP A 54 7.32 3.05 5.58
N SER A 55 7.30 3.07 4.25
CA SER A 55 6.09 3.30 3.46
C SER A 55 5.47 2.02 2.89
N LEU A 56 4.15 2.08 2.71
CA LEU A 56 3.37 1.07 2.03
C LEU A 56 2.67 1.69 0.82
N GLU A 57 2.81 1.08 -0.35
CA GLU A 57 2.15 1.48 -1.58
C GLU A 57 1.17 0.39 -2.02
N VAL A 58 -0.06 0.78 -2.35
CA VAL A 58 -1.04 -0.07 -3.06
C VAL A 58 -1.37 0.57 -4.39
N ARG A 59 -1.24 -0.21 -5.47
CA ARG A 59 -1.28 0.30 -6.86
C ARG A 59 -2.21 -0.52 -7.76
N GLY A 60 -3.09 0.19 -8.46
CA GLY A 60 -3.84 -0.29 -9.62
C GLY A 60 -3.35 0.37 -10.91
N GLY A 61 -4.08 0.20 -12.02
CA GLY A 61 -3.74 0.76 -13.33
C GLY A 61 -3.89 2.28 -13.41
N ASN A 62 -4.86 2.86 -12.71
CA ASN A 62 -5.15 4.32 -12.68
C ASN A 62 -5.20 4.90 -11.26
N PHE A 63 -4.78 4.13 -10.26
CA PHE A 63 -4.91 4.46 -8.86
C PHE A 63 -3.62 4.09 -8.12
N THR A 64 -3.17 4.94 -7.21
CA THR A 64 -2.10 4.59 -6.28
C THR A 64 -2.36 5.28 -4.95
N ILE A 65 -2.25 4.54 -3.86
CA ILE A 65 -2.22 5.10 -2.51
C ILE A 65 -0.90 4.73 -1.85
N GLU A 66 -0.19 5.74 -1.36
CA GLU A 66 1.05 5.59 -0.59
C GLU A 66 0.83 6.08 0.84
N LEU A 67 1.12 5.22 1.80
CA LEU A 67 1.09 5.50 3.23
C LEU A 67 2.52 5.69 3.72
N ARG A 68 2.83 6.90 4.18
CA ARG A 68 4.11 7.29 4.80
C ARG A 68 3.85 7.79 6.22
N PRO A 69 4.88 7.85 7.08
CA PRO A 69 4.73 8.48 8.39
C PRO A 69 4.08 9.86 8.26
N ARG A 70 2.86 10.01 8.80
CA ARG A 70 2.08 11.26 8.82
C ARG A 70 1.64 11.81 7.47
N VAL A 71 1.88 11.11 6.36
CA VAL A 71 1.56 11.58 5.00
C VAL A 71 0.90 10.46 4.21
N ILE A 72 -0.24 10.76 3.60
CA ILE A 72 -0.95 9.85 2.70
C ILE A 72 -1.05 10.54 1.36
N SER A 73 -0.58 9.88 0.30
CA SER A 73 -0.66 10.41 -1.06
C SER A 73 -1.52 9.49 -1.91
N VAL A 74 -2.50 10.05 -2.62
CA VAL A 74 -3.38 9.28 -3.51
C VAL A 74 -3.38 9.90 -4.90
N ASP A 75 -3.01 9.09 -5.89
CA ASP A 75 -3.14 9.38 -7.31
C ASP A 75 -4.43 8.74 -7.87
N GLY A 76 -5.11 9.47 -8.74
CA GLY A 76 -6.39 9.06 -9.33
C GLY A 76 -7.62 9.68 -8.66
N SER A 77 -7.43 10.49 -7.62
CA SER A 77 -8.47 11.18 -6.85
C SER A 77 -9.32 12.13 -7.71
N THR A 78 -10.61 12.20 -7.40
CA THR A 78 -11.56 13.20 -7.90
C THR A 78 -12.16 14.08 -6.80
N GLY A 79 -11.82 13.83 -5.54
CA GLY A 79 -12.19 14.71 -4.43
C GLY A 79 -11.93 14.10 -3.06
N ILE A 80 -12.04 14.92 -2.03
CA ILE A 80 -11.80 14.55 -0.63
C ILE A 80 -12.88 15.12 0.29
N SER A 81 -13.29 14.36 1.31
CA SER A 81 -14.10 14.86 2.43
C SER A 81 -13.60 14.31 3.76
N ILE A 82 -13.81 15.06 4.84
CA ILE A 82 -13.42 14.67 6.20
C ILE A 82 -14.68 14.70 7.06
N GLU A 83 -14.98 13.57 7.69
CA GLU A 83 -16.22 13.37 8.44
C GLU A 83 -15.91 12.80 9.83
N GLY A 84 -16.51 13.39 10.87
CA GLY A 84 -16.47 12.82 12.21
C GLY A 84 -17.41 11.62 12.33
N ILE A 85 -17.02 10.58 13.06
CA ILE A 85 -17.92 9.46 13.36
C ILE A 85 -18.70 9.81 14.63
N TYR A 86 -20.02 9.90 14.54
CA TYR A 86 -20.88 10.19 15.69
C TYR A 86 -20.67 9.15 16.81
N GLY A 87 -20.53 9.63 18.06
CA GLY A 87 -20.28 8.78 19.22
C GLY A 87 -18.90 8.13 19.28
N SER A 88 -17.99 8.46 18.36
CA SER A 88 -16.64 7.89 18.30
C SER A 88 -15.56 8.96 18.48
N ARG A 89 -14.39 8.53 18.96
CA ARG A 89 -13.17 9.37 19.01
C ARG A 89 -12.38 9.28 17.71
N ARG A 90 -13.05 9.01 16.58
CA ARG A 90 -12.45 8.83 15.26
C ARG A 90 -13.09 9.75 14.24
N LYS A 91 -12.34 10.04 13.19
CA LYS A 91 -12.83 10.68 11.98
C LYS A 91 -12.34 9.90 10.77
N VAL A 92 -13.06 10.01 9.67
CA VAL A 92 -12.76 9.35 8.40
C VAL A 92 -12.42 10.42 7.38
N ILE A 93 -11.34 10.19 6.64
CA ILE A 93 -10.98 10.97 5.46
C ILE A 93 -11.36 10.12 4.26
N TYR A 94 -12.40 10.53 3.54
CA TYR A 94 -12.84 9.88 2.32
C TYR A 94 -12.14 10.51 1.12
N ILE A 95 -11.51 9.69 0.30
CA ILE A 95 -10.89 10.08 -0.97
C ILE A 95 -11.68 9.38 -2.08
N ARG A 96 -12.32 10.13 -2.97
CA ARG A 96 -13.16 9.60 -4.06
C ARG A 96 -12.38 9.46 -5.36
N TYR A 97 -12.76 8.51 -6.21
CA TYR A 97 -12.19 8.30 -7.55
C TYR A 97 -13.17 7.57 -8.49
N GLU A 98 -12.88 7.54 -9.79
CA GLU A 98 -13.81 7.06 -10.86
C GLU A 98 -13.85 5.52 -11.05
N GLY A 99 -13.36 4.74 -10.09
CA GLY A 99 -13.16 3.29 -10.27
C GLY A 99 -11.67 2.91 -10.34
N ILE A 100 -11.29 1.84 -9.66
CA ILE A 100 -9.92 1.29 -9.76
C ILE A 100 -9.87 0.30 -10.93
N LYS A 101 -9.01 0.59 -11.90
CA LYS A 101 -8.58 -0.37 -12.92
C LYS A 101 -7.61 -1.36 -12.26
N THR A 102 -7.94 -2.64 -12.30
CA THR A 102 -7.04 -3.71 -11.85
C THR A 102 -5.83 -3.82 -12.77
N LEU A 103 -4.77 -4.48 -12.30
CA LEU A 103 -3.61 -4.77 -13.13
C LEU A 103 -3.88 -5.95 -14.07
N ASP A 104 -3.36 -5.87 -15.29
CA ASP A 104 -3.49 -6.93 -16.32
C ASP A 104 -2.68 -8.18 -15.97
N HIS A 105 -1.59 -8.00 -15.23
CA HIS A 105 -0.70 -9.07 -14.82
C HIS A 105 -0.60 -9.11 -13.29
N CYS A 106 -1.01 -10.25 -12.74
CA CYS A 106 -0.91 -10.55 -11.32
C CYS A 106 0.13 -11.66 -11.13
N ASN A 107 0.93 -11.53 -10.08
CA ASN A 107 1.62 -12.69 -9.51
C ASN A 107 0.57 -13.61 -8.85
N GLU A 108 1.04 -14.60 -8.10
CA GLU A 108 0.18 -15.37 -7.21
C GLU A 108 -0.65 -14.41 -6.34
N LYS A 109 -1.98 -14.55 -6.42
CA LYS A 109 -2.92 -13.71 -5.69
C LYS A 109 -3.01 -14.22 -4.25
N ILE A 110 -2.67 -13.35 -3.29
CA ILE A 110 -2.67 -13.68 -1.86
C ILE A 110 -3.74 -12.81 -1.19
N GLU A 111 -4.67 -13.43 -0.48
CA GLU A 111 -5.78 -12.70 0.16
C GLU A 111 -5.33 -11.84 1.33
N GLU A 112 -4.29 -12.26 2.06
CA GLU A 112 -3.78 -11.56 3.23
C GLU A 112 -2.26 -11.61 3.23
N VAL A 113 -1.62 -10.45 3.36
CA VAL A 113 -0.17 -10.31 3.42
C VAL A 113 0.18 -9.58 4.70
N ASP A 114 0.89 -10.27 5.58
CA ASP A 114 1.56 -9.69 6.74
C ASP A 114 2.94 -9.17 6.31
N LEU A 115 3.11 -7.86 6.43
CA LEU A 115 4.32 -7.14 6.08
C LEU A 115 5.06 -6.68 7.33
N GLY A 116 4.88 -7.34 8.48
CA GLY A 116 5.46 -7.00 9.77
C GLY A 116 4.68 -5.91 10.49
N ASP A 117 4.84 -4.66 10.05
CA ASP A 117 4.16 -3.51 10.69
C ASP A 117 2.82 -3.18 10.04
N TYR A 118 2.56 -3.76 8.86
CA TYR A 118 1.32 -3.61 8.11
C TYR A 118 0.69 -4.97 7.89
N ILE A 119 -0.64 -5.03 7.88
CA ILE A 119 -1.39 -6.18 7.37
C ILE A 119 -2.28 -5.68 6.25
N VAL A 120 -2.17 -6.27 5.07
CA VAL A 120 -3.03 -5.95 3.92
C VAL A 120 -3.91 -7.15 3.62
N LYS A 121 -5.23 -6.95 3.67
CA LYS A 121 -6.23 -8.01 3.50
C LYS A 121 -7.24 -7.64 2.43
N SER A 122 -7.43 -8.49 1.45
CA SER A 122 -8.58 -8.45 0.55
C SER A 122 -9.79 -9.08 1.22
N THR A 123 -10.97 -8.53 0.95
CA THR A 123 -12.24 -9.13 1.36
C THR A 123 -13.25 -8.97 0.24
N TYR A 124 -13.95 -10.07 -0.04
CA TYR A 124 -15.02 -10.13 -1.01
C TYR A 124 -16.35 -10.29 -0.29
N LEU A 125 -17.27 -9.37 -0.55
CA LEU A 125 -18.67 -9.44 -0.14
C LEU A 125 -19.57 -9.44 -1.37
N PHE A 126 -20.84 -9.78 -1.17
CA PHE A 126 -21.85 -9.68 -2.23
C PHE A 126 -22.01 -8.25 -2.80
N THR A 127 -21.64 -7.23 -2.02
CA THR A 127 -21.68 -5.82 -2.40
C THR A 127 -20.42 -5.34 -3.13
N GLY A 128 -19.36 -6.16 -3.18
CA GLY A 128 -18.11 -5.82 -3.87
C GLY A 128 -16.86 -6.28 -3.14
N SER A 129 -15.71 -5.90 -3.70
CA SER A 129 -14.38 -6.16 -3.12
C SER A 129 -13.86 -4.92 -2.41
N TYR A 130 -13.21 -5.12 -1.27
CA TYR A 130 -12.44 -4.07 -0.62
C TYR A 130 -11.13 -4.60 -0.06
N ILE A 131 -10.14 -3.71 0.07
CA ILE A 131 -8.87 -3.99 0.70
C ILE A 131 -8.81 -3.23 2.02
N THR A 132 -8.48 -3.92 3.10
CA THR A 132 -8.21 -3.33 4.40
C THR A 132 -6.70 -3.33 4.65
N ILE A 133 -6.16 -2.19 5.05
CA ILE A 133 -4.77 -2.01 5.47
C ILE A 133 -4.78 -1.66 6.95
N ILE A 134 -4.28 -2.56 7.78
CA ILE A 134 -3.98 -2.28 9.18
C ILE A 134 -2.60 -1.62 9.22
N THR A 135 -2.54 -0.43 9.81
CA THR A 135 -1.33 0.41 9.81
C THR A 135 -0.67 0.44 11.18
N PRO A 136 0.66 0.61 11.24
CA PRO A 136 1.36 0.75 12.50
C PRO A 136 1.14 2.14 13.11
N GLY A 137 1.23 2.23 14.44
CA GLY A 137 0.87 3.44 15.19
C GLY A 137 1.70 4.69 14.83
N TYR A 138 2.91 4.53 14.29
CA TYR A 138 3.76 5.66 13.89
C TYR A 138 3.22 6.43 12.67
N LEU A 139 2.25 5.87 11.92
CA LEU A 139 1.58 6.55 10.81
C LEU A 139 0.52 7.55 11.26
N LEU A 140 0.03 7.46 12.51
CA LEU A 140 -1.15 8.19 13.01
C LEU A 140 -2.45 7.86 12.27
N VAL A 141 -2.44 6.77 11.52
CA VAL A 141 -3.59 6.16 10.86
C VAL A 141 -3.95 4.89 11.62
N ASP A 142 -5.22 4.69 11.92
CA ASP A 142 -5.69 3.48 12.58
C ASP A 142 -5.76 2.33 11.55
N TYR A 143 -6.41 2.58 10.42
CA TYR A 143 -6.49 1.68 9.27
C TYR A 143 -6.99 2.42 8.02
N VAL A 144 -6.82 1.79 6.85
CA VAL A 144 -7.35 2.28 5.57
C VAL A 144 -8.23 1.20 4.94
N VAL A 145 -9.37 1.58 4.37
CA VAL A 145 -10.21 0.71 3.55
C VAL A 145 -10.26 1.27 2.14
N ILE A 146 -9.98 0.44 1.13
CA ILE A 146 -9.99 0.80 -0.29
C ILE A 146 -11.15 0.04 -0.93
N THR A 147 -12.15 0.75 -1.42
CA THR A 147 -13.23 0.25 -2.28
C THR A 147 -12.95 0.61 -3.73
N ASP A 148 -13.87 0.25 -4.62
CA ASP A 148 -13.74 0.57 -6.05
C ASP A 148 -13.78 2.07 -6.36
N ASP A 149 -14.53 2.84 -5.58
CA ASP A 149 -14.84 4.25 -5.85
C ASP A 149 -14.33 5.20 -4.77
N SER A 150 -13.86 4.67 -3.63
CA SER A 150 -13.33 5.49 -2.56
C SER A 150 -12.34 4.78 -1.64
N ALA A 151 -11.44 5.54 -1.05
CA ALA A 151 -10.61 5.11 0.06
C ALA A 151 -11.05 5.85 1.34
N ALA A 152 -11.28 5.09 2.40
CA ALA A 152 -11.58 5.59 3.73
C ALA A 152 -10.34 5.44 4.63
N VAL A 153 -9.72 6.56 4.99
CA VAL A 153 -8.62 6.59 5.95
C VAL A 153 -9.17 6.93 7.32
N VAL A 154 -9.03 6.02 8.27
CA VAL A 154 -9.53 6.20 9.63
C VAL A 154 -8.42 6.68 10.54
N VAL A 155 -8.66 7.80 11.22
CA VAL A 155 -7.70 8.44 12.15
C VAL A 155 -8.41 8.81 13.45
N GLN A 156 -7.62 9.06 14.51
CA GLN A 156 -8.18 9.61 15.75
C GLN A 156 -8.75 11.02 15.53
N GLY A 157 -9.92 11.28 16.11
CA GLY A 157 -10.68 12.52 15.91
C GLY A 157 -9.96 13.77 16.40
N LYS A 158 -9.08 13.65 17.40
CA LYS A 158 -8.27 14.76 17.92
C LYS A 158 -7.11 15.18 17.01
N ARG A 159 -6.79 14.39 15.98
CA ARG A 159 -5.68 14.68 15.06
C ARG A 159 -6.09 15.81 14.13
N SER A 160 -5.17 16.72 13.85
CA SER A 160 -5.37 17.70 12.79
C SER A 160 -5.04 17.05 11.45
N THR A 161 -5.81 17.40 10.42
CA THR A 161 -5.62 16.86 9.07
C THR A 161 -5.68 17.99 8.07
N TYR A 162 -4.62 18.10 7.26
CA TYR A 162 -4.51 19.08 6.18
C TYR A 162 -4.42 18.33 4.86
N PHE A 163 -4.86 18.94 3.77
CA PHE A 163 -4.73 18.33 2.46
C PHE A 163 -4.39 19.34 1.37
N GLU A 164 -3.71 18.86 0.34
CA GLU A 164 -3.36 19.59 -0.87
C GLU A 164 -3.86 18.79 -2.07
N GLU A 165 -4.57 19.45 -2.98
CA GLU A 165 -5.04 18.87 -4.24
C GLU A 165 -4.24 19.46 -5.41
N SER A 166 -3.71 18.58 -6.26
CA SER A 166 -2.99 18.95 -7.47
C SER A 166 -3.38 18.02 -8.61
N GLY A 167 -4.27 18.50 -9.48
CA GLY A 167 -4.86 17.67 -10.53
C GLY A 167 -5.60 16.47 -9.94
N ARG A 168 -5.20 15.25 -10.32
CA ARG A 168 -5.78 13.99 -9.79
C ARG A 168 -5.01 13.42 -8.60
N ARG A 169 -4.13 14.21 -7.98
CA ARG A 169 -3.40 13.83 -6.77
C ARG A 169 -3.94 14.59 -5.56
N VAL A 170 -4.17 13.87 -4.47
CA VAL A 170 -4.37 14.46 -3.14
C VAL A 170 -3.26 14.00 -2.19
N THR A 171 -2.71 14.93 -1.42
CA THR A 171 -1.77 14.64 -0.34
C THR A 171 -2.36 15.09 0.97
N ILE A 172 -2.43 14.19 1.95
CA ILE A 172 -3.03 14.40 3.26
C ILE A 172 -1.93 14.34 4.30
N TYR A 173 -1.90 15.31 5.20
CA TYR A 173 -0.98 15.42 6.32
C TYR A 173 -1.73 15.20 7.62
N VAL A 174 -1.25 14.29 8.47
CA VAL A 174 -1.87 13.94 9.77
C VAL A 174 -0.95 14.38 10.91
N VAL A 175 -1.46 15.21 11.83
CA VAL A 175 -0.70 15.84 12.94
C VAL A 175 -1.35 15.50 14.29
#